data_AF-A0A3P7L8N5-F1
#
_entry.id   AF-A0A3P7L8N5-F1
#
_cell.length_a   1.000
_cell.length_b   1.000
_cell.length_c   1.000
_cell.angle_alpha   90.00
_cell.angle_beta   90.00
_cell.angle_gamma   90.00
#
_symmetry.space_group_name_H-M   'P 1'
#
loop_
_entity.id
_entity.type
_entity.pdbx_description
1 polymer ?
#
loop_
_entity_poly.entity_id
_entity_poly.type
_entity_poly.pdbx_seq_one_letter_code
_entity_poly.pdbx_strand_id
1 'polypeptide(L)'
;FARTTDPGHPRAKENVRGYEDLLKNNGVQLIDMRRDILSINNKRHESEFDLGTMLTYEALCRQEVPIEAKTQPWLYCYYKMDRPYLLLAPFKVEIVRQNPLAVLFYDIISDEEARIIQILAMPKAYL
;
A
#
# COMPACT_ATOMS: atom_id res chain seq x y z
N PHE A 1 9.16 0.38 -7.95
CA PHE A 1 9.19 -0.14 -6.56
C PHE A 1 8.73 -1.59 -6.54
N ALA A 2 9.66 -2.55 -6.53
CA ALA A 2 9.29 -3.94 -6.27
C ALA A 2 8.99 -4.05 -4.76
N ARG A 3 7.74 -4.31 -4.38
CA ARG A 3 7.42 -4.71 -3.00
C ARG A 3 7.99 -6.10 -2.79
N THR A 4 9.19 -6.19 -2.26
CA THR A 4 9.72 -7.43 -1.70
C THR A 4 8.86 -7.78 -0.49
N THR A 5 8.13 -8.90 -0.55
CA THR A 5 7.48 -9.46 0.63
C THR A 5 8.54 -9.74 1.68
N ASP A 6 8.42 -9.12 2.86
CA ASP A 6 9.34 -9.36 3.99
C ASP A 6 9.13 -10.79 4.53
N PRO A 7 10.07 -11.72 4.29
CA PRO A 7 9.92 -13.11 4.73
C PRO A 7 9.97 -13.24 6.27
N GLY A 8 10.51 -12.24 6.96
CA GLY A 8 10.69 -12.22 8.41
C GLY A 8 9.56 -11.55 9.19
N HIS A 9 8.48 -11.12 8.52
CA HIS A 9 7.41 -10.37 9.18
C HIS A 9 6.77 -11.20 10.32
N PRO A 10 6.66 -10.68 11.56
CA PRO A 10 6.21 -11.46 12.71
C PRO A 10 4.82 -12.08 12.52
N ARG A 11 3.91 -11.33 11.86
CA ARG A 11 2.57 -11.81 11.50
C ARG A 11 2.57 -12.98 10.52
N ALA A 12 3.60 -13.14 9.69
CA ALA A 12 3.68 -14.26 8.74
C ALA A 12 3.74 -15.60 9.47
N LYS A 13 4.50 -15.67 10.58
CA LYS A 13 4.60 -16.89 11.41
C LYS A 13 3.25 -17.29 12.00
N GLU A 14 2.51 -16.32 12.53
CA GLU A 14 1.19 -16.56 13.12
C GLU A 14 0.15 -16.92 12.07
N ASN A 15 0.16 -16.25 10.91
CA ASN A 15 -0.69 -16.58 9.78
C ASN A 15 -0.44 -18.01 9.28
N VAL A 16 0.83 -18.42 9.12
CA VAL A 16 1.18 -19.80 8.71
C VAL A 16 0.59 -20.82 9.67
N ARG A 17 0.75 -20.60 10.99
CA ARG A 17 0.16 -21.46 12.01
C ARG A 17 -1.37 -21.52 11.89
N GLY A 18 -2.03 -20.37 11.73
CA GLY A 18 -3.47 -20.29 11.55
C GLY A 18 -3.95 -21.09 10.33
N TYR A 19 -3.25 -21.00 9.21
CA TYR A 19 -3.56 -21.80 8.01
C TYR A 19 -3.33 -23.31 8.23
N GLU A 20 -2.23 -23.70 8.88
CA GLU A 20 -1.96 -25.10 9.19
C GLU A 20 -3.06 -25.70 10.09
N ASP A 21 -3.55 -24.94 11.07
CA ASP A 21 -4.65 -25.38 11.95
C ASP A 21 -5.99 -25.46 11.21
N LEU A 22 -6.28 -24.51 10.31
CA LEU A 22 -7.46 -24.59 9.43
C LEU A 22 -7.42 -25.83 8.51
N LEU A 23 -6.26 -26.16 7.95
CA LEU A 23 -6.09 -27.34 7.10
C LEU A 23 -6.30 -28.64 7.89
N LYS A 24 -5.78 -28.72 9.12
CA LYS A 24 -6.03 -29.88 10.02
C LYS A 24 -7.52 -30.03 10.33
N ASN A 25 -8.20 -28.92 10.65
CA ASN A 25 -9.63 -28.94 10.95
C ASN A 25 -10.47 -29.37 9.74
N ASN A 26 -9.99 -29.08 8.52
CA ASN A 26 -10.61 -29.52 7.27
C ASN A 26 -10.21 -30.97 6.88
N GLY A 27 -9.46 -31.69 7.73
CA GLY A 27 -9.10 -33.09 7.51
C GLY A 27 -7.88 -33.32 6.62
N VAL A 28 -7.10 -32.29 6.30
CA VAL A 28 -5.87 -32.42 5.49
C VAL A 28 -4.74 -32.96 6.36
N GLN A 29 -4.07 -34.03 5.90
CA GLN A 29 -2.92 -34.59 6.62
C GLN A 29 -1.70 -33.67 6.51
N LEU A 30 -0.86 -33.66 7.55
CA LEU A 30 0.31 -32.78 7.64
C LEU A 30 1.31 -32.97 6.49
N ILE A 31 1.43 -34.21 6.01
CA ILE A 31 2.29 -34.58 4.88
C ILE A 31 1.80 -33.95 3.57
N ASP A 32 0.49 -33.72 3.45
CA ASP A 32 -0.16 -33.24 2.23
C ASP A 32 -0.33 -31.72 2.22
N MET A 33 -0.15 -31.02 3.35
CA MET A 33 -0.31 -29.56 3.43
C MET A 33 0.63 -28.76 2.53
N ARG A 34 1.79 -29.33 2.19
CA ARG A 34 2.80 -28.72 1.31
C ARG A 34 3.08 -29.55 0.06
N ARG A 35 2.40 -30.70 -0.08
CA ARG A 35 2.39 -31.46 -1.32
C ARG A 35 1.26 -30.91 -2.19
N ASP A 36 1.44 -30.98 -3.51
CA ASP A 36 0.43 -30.55 -4.47
C ASP A 36 0.01 -29.08 -4.36
N ILE A 37 0.95 -28.20 -3.96
CA ILE A 37 0.78 -26.75 -4.16
C ILE A 37 0.69 -26.55 -5.67
N LEU A 38 -0.53 -26.43 -6.18
CA LEU A 38 -0.77 -26.09 -7.57
C LEU A 38 0.01 -24.82 -7.89
N SER A 39 0.53 -24.74 -9.11
CA SER A 39 1.04 -23.48 -9.63
C SER A 39 0.00 -22.39 -9.34
N ILE A 40 0.45 -21.27 -8.77
CA ILE A 40 -0.43 -20.16 -8.41
C ILE A 40 -1.12 -19.70 -9.70
N ASN A 41 -2.33 -20.19 -9.92
CA ASN A 41 -3.19 -19.75 -10.99
C ASN A 41 -4.08 -18.67 -10.42
N ASN A 42 -3.54 -17.46 -10.32
CA ASN A 42 -4.28 -16.30 -9.86
C ASN A 42 -5.18 -15.79 -11.00
N LYS A 43 -6.10 -16.66 -11.44
CA LYS A 43 -7.06 -16.35 -12.50
C LYS A 43 -7.98 -15.27 -11.96
N ARG A 44 -7.78 -14.05 -12.43
CA ARG A 44 -8.58 -12.90 -12.01
C ARG A 44 -10.03 -13.16 -12.40
N HIS A 45 -10.94 -12.88 -11.47
CA HIS A 45 -12.36 -12.97 -11.77
C HIS A 45 -12.71 -11.78 -12.67
N GLU A 46 -12.90 -12.02 -13.96
CA GLU A 46 -13.42 -11.01 -14.89
C GLU A 46 -14.91 -10.82 -14.58
N SER A 47 -15.23 -10.00 -13.57
CA SER A 47 -16.57 -9.41 -13.51
C SER A 47 -16.65 -8.34 -14.59
N GLU A 48 -17.58 -8.51 -15.52
CA GLU A 48 -17.81 -7.61 -16.66
C GLU A 48 -18.01 -6.14 -16.21
N PHE A 49 -18.48 -5.93 -14.97
CA PHE A 49 -18.72 -4.63 -14.35
C PHE A 49 -17.46 -3.95 -13.77
N ASP A 50 -16.41 -4.71 -13.42
CA ASP A 50 -15.21 -4.20 -12.71
C ASP A 50 -13.96 -4.16 -13.61
N LEU A 51 -14.09 -4.62 -14.85
CA LEU A 51 -12.99 -4.71 -15.79
C LEU A 51 -12.42 -3.32 -16.11
N GLY A 52 -13.28 -2.31 -16.32
CA GLY A 52 -12.83 -0.96 -16.68
C GLY A 52 -12.05 -0.25 -15.57
N THR A 53 -12.56 -0.29 -14.34
CA THR A 53 -11.96 0.32 -13.15
C THR A 53 -10.64 -0.36 -12.77
N MET A 54 -10.63 -1.70 -12.75
CA MET A 54 -9.42 -2.48 -12.47
C MET A 54 -8.33 -2.23 -13.52
N LEU A 55 -8.65 -2.32 -14.81
CA LEU A 55 -7.67 -2.06 -15.88
C LEU A 55 -7.12 -0.64 -15.82
N THR A 56 -7.97 0.35 -15.53
CA THR A 56 -7.53 1.74 -15.37
C THR A 56 -6.57 1.89 -14.18
N TYR A 57 -6.88 1.29 -13.04
CA TYR A 57 -6.01 1.30 -11.86
C TYR A 57 -4.66 0.64 -12.15
N GLU A 58 -4.66 -0.48 -12.86
CA GLU A 58 -3.42 -1.19 -13.23
C GLU A 58 -2.57 -0.39 -14.22
N ALA A 59 -3.20 0.22 -15.24
CA ALA A 59 -2.52 1.10 -16.18
C ALA A 59 -1.87 2.29 -15.46
N LEU A 60 -2.54 2.87 -14.47
CA LEU A 60 -1.97 3.93 -13.62
C LEU A 60 -0.76 3.42 -12.81
N CYS A 61 -0.83 2.22 -12.23
CA CYS A 61 0.28 1.61 -11.49
C CYS A 61 1.51 1.34 -12.37
N ARG A 62 1.30 1.06 -13.65
CA ARG A 62 2.35 0.85 -14.67
C ARG A 62 2.80 2.14 -15.36
N GLN A 63 2.19 3.28 -15.00
CA GLN A 63 2.42 4.58 -15.65
C GLN A 63 2.15 4.57 -17.16
N GLU A 64 1.22 3.73 -17.62
CA GLU A 64 0.81 3.62 -19.02
C GLU A 64 -0.14 4.75 -19.43
N VAL A 65 -0.70 5.48 -18.46
CA VAL A 65 -1.55 6.64 -18.70
C VAL A 65 -0.69 7.91 -18.70
N PRO A 66 -0.46 8.55 -19.86
CA PRO A 66 0.35 9.75 -19.93
C PRO A 66 -0.37 10.92 -19.25
N ILE A 67 0.37 11.68 -18.46
CA ILE A 67 -0.10 12.98 -17.96
C ILE A 67 -0.02 13.96 -19.12
N GLU A 68 -1.12 14.67 -19.42
CA GLU A 68 -1.14 15.65 -20.49
C GLU A 68 -0.09 16.75 -20.23
N ALA A 69 0.84 16.95 -21.19
CA ALA A 69 1.93 17.93 -21.08
C ALA A 69 1.45 19.37 -20.81
N LYS A 70 0.19 19.70 -21.15
CA LYS A 70 -0.43 21.01 -20.86
C LYS A 70 -0.69 21.25 -19.37
N THR A 71 -0.82 20.19 -18.57
CA THR A 71 -1.10 20.26 -17.13
C THR A 71 0.16 20.27 -16.26
N GLN A 72 1.29 19.77 -16.78
CA GLN A 72 2.59 19.77 -16.09
C GLN A 72 3.10 21.14 -15.61
N PRO A 73 2.99 22.26 -16.37
CA PRO A 73 3.50 23.55 -15.90
C PRO A 73 2.72 24.15 -14.73
N TRP A 74 1.58 23.55 -14.35
CA TRP A 74 0.74 24.00 -13.24
C TRP A 74 0.99 23.21 -11.95
N LEU A 75 1.87 22.22 -12.00
CA LEU A 75 2.35 21.46 -10.85
C LEU A 75 3.60 22.16 -10.32
N TYR A 76 3.52 22.72 -9.12
CA TYR A 76 4.62 23.45 -8.50
C TYR A 76 4.80 23.02 -7.06
N CYS A 77 6.05 23.15 -6.60
CA CYS A 77 6.42 22.96 -5.21
C CYS A 77 6.41 24.31 -4.50
N TYR A 78 5.91 24.36 -3.26
CA TYR A 78 5.96 25.55 -2.43
C TYR A 78 6.14 25.20 -0.96
N TYR A 79 6.62 26.18 -0.19
CA TYR A 79 6.71 26.10 1.26
C TYR A 79 5.40 26.58 1.88
N LYS A 80 4.72 25.71 2.62
CA LYS A 80 3.49 26.08 3.34
C LYS A 80 3.86 26.75 4.66
N MET A 81 3.48 28.02 4.79
CA MET A 81 3.80 28.91 5.91
C MET A 81 2.56 29.66 6.44
N ASP A 82 1.37 29.05 6.34
CA ASP A 82 0.09 29.69 6.70
C ASP A 82 -0.14 29.84 8.21
N ARG A 83 0.75 29.31 9.05
CA ARG A 83 0.68 29.44 10.51
C ARG A 83 1.98 30.00 11.10
N PRO A 84 1.93 30.73 12.23
CA PRO A 84 3.12 31.35 12.83
C PRO A 84 4.27 30.39 13.09
N TYR A 85 3.97 29.16 13.53
CA TYR A 85 4.98 28.13 13.76
C TYR A 85 5.67 27.65 12.47
N LEU A 86 4.94 27.63 11.34
CA LEU A 86 5.47 27.18 10.06
C LEU A 86 6.39 28.20 9.40
N LEU A 87 6.48 29.42 9.93
CA LEU A 87 7.52 30.38 9.51
C LEU A 87 8.92 29.91 9.90
N LEU A 88 9.04 29.16 11.01
CA LEU A 88 10.31 28.60 11.49
C LEU A 88 10.58 27.22 10.88
N ALA A 89 9.52 26.43 10.66
CA ALA A 89 9.59 25.08 10.12
C ALA A 89 8.55 24.89 9.00
N PRO A 90 8.82 25.39 7.79
CA PRO A 90 7.87 25.29 6.68
C PRO A 90 7.76 23.86 6.15
N PHE A 91 6.54 23.44 5.83
CA PHE A 91 6.34 22.16 5.14
C PHE A 91 6.62 22.29 3.65
N LYS A 92 7.32 21.29 3.11
CA LYS A 92 7.54 21.13 1.67
C LYS A 92 6.30 20.50 1.06
N VAL A 93 5.68 21.21 0.12
CA VAL A 93 4.41 20.80 -0.50
C VAL A 93 4.56 20.76 -2.00
N GLU A 94 4.08 19.70 -2.63
CA GLU A 94 4.02 19.54 -4.08
C GLU A 94 2.59 19.28 -4.53
N ILE A 95 2.10 20.06 -5.47
CA ILE A 95 0.83 19.78 -6.12
C ILE A 95 1.09 18.79 -7.24
N VAL A 96 0.49 17.59 -7.16
CA VAL A 96 0.67 16.51 -8.15
C VAL A 96 -0.49 16.47 -9.14
N ARG A 97 -1.66 16.98 -8.75
CA ARG A 97 -2.84 17.08 -9.62
C ARG A 97 -3.71 18.26 -9.18
N GLN A 98 -4.31 18.98 -10.13
CA GLN A 98 -5.21 20.09 -9.81
C GLN A 98 -6.70 19.71 -9.80
N ASN A 99 -7.12 18.75 -10.63
CA ASN A 99 -8.52 18.32 -10.70
C ASN A 99 -8.65 16.78 -10.75
N PRO A 100 -9.10 16.13 -9.66
CA PRO A 100 -9.22 16.70 -8.31
C PRO A 100 -7.86 17.12 -7.75
N LEU A 101 -7.87 18.05 -6.80
CA LEU A 101 -6.64 18.54 -6.16
C LEU A 101 -5.98 17.41 -5.36
N ALA A 102 -4.77 17.02 -5.75
CA ALA A 102 -3.93 16.06 -5.04
C ALA A 102 -2.58 16.70 -4.73
N VAL A 103 -2.17 16.59 -3.46
CA VAL A 103 -1.01 17.29 -2.91
C VAL A 103 -0.19 16.30 -2.10
N LEU A 104 1.13 16.31 -2.32
CA LEU A 104 2.10 15.58 -1.51
C LEU A 104 2.75 16.52 -0.50
N PHE A 105 2.86 16.04 0.73
CA PHE A 105 3.63 16.70 1.77
C PHE A 105 4.87 15.87 2.06
N TYR A 106 6.03 16.53 2.03
CA TYR A 106 7.31 15.87 2.28
C TYR A 106 7.79 16.13 3.70
N ASP A 107 8.45 15.13 4.27
CA ASP A 107 9.16 15.19 5.55
C ASP A 107 8.29 15.68 6.73
N ILE A 108 6.98 15.44 6.70
CA ILE A 108 6.08 15.81 7.83
C ILE A 108 6.27 14.91 9.03
N ILE A 109 6.53 13.62 8.80
CA ILE A 109 6.66 12.60 9.84
C ILE A 109 8.04 11.96 9.67
N SER A 110 8.85 12.00 10.72
CA SER A 110 10.14 11.32 10.75
C SER A 110 9.97 9.80 10.79
N ASP A 111 11.00 9.06 10.39
CA ASP A 111 10.98 7.59 10.44
C ASP A 111 10.69 7.05 11.85
N GLU A 112 11.15 7.75 12.90
CA GLU A 112 10.91 7.36 14.28
C GLU A 112 9.46 7.58 14.71
N GLU A 113 8.88 8.74 14.40
CA GLU A 113 7.46 9.01 14.63
C GLU A 113 6.58 8.02 13.85
N ALA A 114 6.94 7.72 12.60
CA ALA A 114 6.24 6.73 11.80
C ALA A 114 6.27 5.34 12.45
N ARG A 115 7.43 4.91 12.99
CA ARG A 115 7.54 3.64 13.74
C ARG A 115 6.67 3.65 14.99
N ILE A 116 6.65 4.74 15.75
CA ILE A 116 5.81 4.87 16.94
C ILE A 116 4.33 4.74 16.56
N ILE A 117 3.89 5.43 15.50
CA ILE A 117 2.51 5.32 15.00
C ILE A 117 2.20 3.89 14.57
N GLN A 118 3.11 3.21 13.87
CA GLN A 118 2.94 1.81 13.49
C GLN A 118 2.75 0.91 14.71
N ILE A 119 3.57 1.06 15.75
CA ILE A 119 3.46 0.30 17.00
C ILE A 119 2.11 0.57 17.69
N LEU A 120 1.70 1.83 17.77
CA LEU A 120 0.43 2.23 18.39
C LEU A 120 -0.79 1.73 17.61
N ALA A 121 -0.67 1.63 16.29
CA ALA A 121 -1.71 1.13 15.39
C ALA A 121 -1.80 -0.40 15.38
N MET A 122 -0.81 -1.13 15.92
CA MET A 122 -0.90 -2.58 16.03
C MET A 122 -2.11 -2.94 16.92
N PRO A 123 -3.05 -3.78 16.43
CA PRO A 123 -4.23 -4.12 17.20
C PRO A 123 -3.81 -4.88 18.47
N LYS A 124 -4.25 -4.39 19.63
CA LYS A 124 -4.01 -5.03 20.94
C LYS A 124 -4.91 -6.26 21.18
N ALA A 125 -5.59 -6.75 20.15
CA ALA A 125 -6.67 -7.74 20.27
C ALA A 125 -6.19 -9.19 20.48
N TYR A 126 -5.00 -9.38 21.03
CA TYR A 126 -4.48 -10.68 21.43
C TYR A 126 -3.79 -10.54 22.79
N LEU A 127 -4.61 -10.40 23.83
CA LEU A 127 -4.28 -10.75 25.21
C LEU A 127 -5.37 -11.69 25.71
#